data_AF-A0A7W1J899-F1
#
_entry.id   AF-A0A7W1J899-F1
#
_cell.length_a   1.000
_cell.length_b   1.000
_cell.length_c   1.000
_cell.angle_alpha   90.00
_cell.angle_beta   90.00
_cell.angle_gamma   90.00
#
_symmetry.space_group_name_H-M   'P 1'
#
loop_
_entity.id
_entity.type
_entity.pdbx_description
1 polymer ?
#
loop_
_entity_poly.entity_id
_entity_poly.type
_entity_poly.pdbx_seq_one_letter_code
_entity_poly.pdbx_strand_id
1 'polypeptide(L)'
;MLKIASYYFLLLMVFSSCNETHNNTEKNIVVDTTPIKNAVVDTSNKVAVKYNTPAALKEAEKLGEEINKNPNESLFNKLNILAYKSDGELATTIDVIIQTAFYDHFDLTFTYLFNNKQSHLYQALLDGCGEDLAVYTGNERIQKLSALKKESLKKAKKLNYSNDQIKYLTQLLDKIKPEIFD
;
A
#
# COMPACT_ATOMS: atom_id res chain seq x y z
N MET A 1 39.11 6.80 28.86
CA MET A 1 38.35 7.52 29.90
C MET A 1 37.43 8.53 29.23
N LEU A 2 36.17 8.51 29.68
CA LEU A 2 35.00 9.35 29.38
C LEU A 2 35.26 10.77 28.85
N LYS A 3 34.45 11.19 27.87
CA LYS A 3 33.60 12.39 27.91
C LYS A 3 32.66 12.41 26.69
N ILE A 4 31.45 11.89 26.83
CA ILE A 4 30.34 12.17 25.92
C ILE A 4 29.47 13.20 26.64
N ALA A 5 29.43 14.41 26.08
CA ALA A 5 28.61 15.49 26.59
C ALA A 5 27.18 15.33 26.07
N SER A 6 26.25 15.19 27.00
CA SER A 6 24.82 15.35 26.81
C SER A 6 24.50 16.80 26.41
N TYR A 7 23.65 16.99 25.39
CA TYR A 7 22.83 18.19 25.29
C TYR A 7 21.40 17.83 24.92
N TYR A 8 20.53 18.24 25.83
CA TYR A 8 19.08 18.22 25.80
C TYR A 8 18.54 19.41 24.99
N PHE A 9 17.33 19.24 24.44
CA PHE A 9 16.29 20.28 24.24
C PHE A 9 16.55 21.40 23.23
N LEU A 10 15.73 21.47 22.17
CA LEU A 10 14.62 22.45 22.14
C LEU A 10 13.67 22.19 20.97
N LEU A 11 12.39 22.04 21.30
CA LEU A 11 11.23 22.10 20.44
C LEU A 11 10.95 23.56 20.09
N LEU A 12 10.76 23.90 18.82
CA LEU A 12 10.16 25.18 18.40
C LEU A 12 9.09 24.89 17.34
N MET A 13 7.85 24.80 17.81
CA MET A 13 6.69 25.01 16.97
C MET A 13 6.57 26.51 16.67
N VAL A 14 6.41 26.85 15.39
CA VAL A 14 5.85 28.14 14.99
C VAL A 14 4.58 27.86 14.21
N PHE A 15 3.45 27.99 14.90
CA PHE A 15 2.18 28.31 14.27
C PHE A 15 2.17 29.80 13.95
N SER A 16 1.82 30.16 12.72
CA SER A 16 1.11 31.40 12.44
C SER A 16 0.25 31.22 11.20
N SER A 17 -1.04 31.36 11.45
CA SER A 17 -2.14 31.45 10.52
C SER A 17 -2.08 32.73 9.69
N CYS A 18 -2.60 32.68 8.46
CA CYS A 18 -3.41 33.77 7.92
C CYS A 18 -4.67 33.19 7.27
N ASN A 19 -5.82 33.45 7.93
CA ASN A 19 -7.10 33.80 7.33
C ASN A 19 -6.87 34.90 6.25
N GLU A 20 -7.63 35.12 5.18
CA GLU A 20 -9.07 35.02 4.86
C GLU A 20 -9.15 35.08 3.31
N THR A 21 -10.08 34.45 2.60
CA THR A 21 -11.41 35.03 2.34
C THR A 21 -12.29 34.00 1.64
N HIS A 22 -13.54 33.94 2.10
CA HIS A 22 -14.66 33.22 1.49
C HIS A 22 -14.90 33.64 0.03
N ASN A 23 -15.13 32.66 -0.84
CA ASN A 23 -16.13 32.77 -1.89
C ASN A 23 -16.89 31.46 -2.01
N ASN A 24 -18.12 31.48 -1.49
CA ASN A 24 -19.12 30.44 -1.65
C ASN A 24 -19.41 30.23 -3.14
N THR A 25 -19.37 28.98 -3.57
CA THR A 25 -20.22 28.53 -4.66
C THR A 25 -20.84 27.22 -4.23
N GLU A 26 -22.00 27.33 -3.59
CA GLU A 26 -22.90 26.22 -3.34
C GLU A 26 -23.21 25.53 -4.69
N LYS A 27 -22.72 24.30 -4.86
CA LYS A 27 -23.38 23.34 -5.73
C LYS A 27 -24.05 22.31 -4.84
N ASN A 28 -25.36 22.43 -4.75
CA ASN A 28 -26.29 21.47 -4.17
C ASN A 28 -25.93 20.05 -4.62
N ILE A 29 -25.38 19.26 -3.69
CA ILE A 29 -25.39 17.81 -3.79
C ILE A 29 -26.68 17.37 -3.13
N VAL A 30 -27.67 17.02 -3.94
CA VAL A 30 -28.86 16.31 -3.48
C VAL A 30 -28.37 14.96 -2.97
N VAL A 31 -28.36 14.81 -1.64
CA VAL A 31 -28.15 13.52 -0.98
C VAL A 31 -29.46 12.75 -1.07
N ASP A 32 -29.60 11.96 -2.14
CA ASP A 32 -30.67 10.99 -2.24
C ASP A 32 -30.37 9.81 -1.29
N THR A 33 -31.02 9.85 -0.13
CA THR A 33 -31.05 8.75 0.84
C THR A 33 -32.17 7.79 0.49
N THR A 34 -32.00 7.06 -0.62
CA THR A 34 -32.87 5.92 -0.92
C THR A 34 -32.24 4.63 -0.37
N PRO A 35 -32.95 3.86 0.48
CA PRO A 35 -32.44 2.58 0.99
C PRO A 35 -32.39 1.57 -0.17
N ILE A 36 -31.23 0.95 -0.38
CA ILE A 36 -31.00 -0.08 -1.40
C ILE A 36 -31.89 -1.30 -1.07
N LYS A 37 -33.10 -1.32 -1.64
CA LYS A 37 -33.95 -2.51 -1.72
C LYS A 37 -33.61 -3.24 -3.00
N ASN A 38 -33.07 -4.45 -2.85
CA ASN A 38 -33.08 -5.56 -3.81
C ASN A 38 -32.96 -5.16 -5.28
N ALA A 39 -31.75 -4.79 -5.72
CA ALA A 39 -31.42 -4.89 -7.12
C ALA A 39 -31.28 -6.37 -7.47
N VAL A 40 -32.29 -6.89 -8.16
CA VAL A 40 -32.22 -8.16 -8.91
C VAL A 40 -31.07 -8.02 -9.90
N VAL A 41 -29.99 -8.77 -9.66
CA VAL A 41 -28.84 -8.83 -10.58
C VAL A 41 -29.29 -9.63 -11.79
N ASP A 42 -29.61 -8.92 -12.87
CA ASP A 42 -29.80 -9.49 -14.19
C ASP A 42 -28.44 -10.02 -14.69
N THR A 43 -28.29 -11.35 -14.65
CA THR A 43 -27.13 -12.06 -15.15
C THR A 43 -27.21 -12.22 -16.66
N SER A 44 -27.05 -11.14 -17.42
CA SER A 44 -26.78 -11.25 -18.87
C SER A 44 -26.02 -10.04 -19.42
N ASN A 45 -24.71 -10.00 -19.14
CA ASN A 45 -23.65 -9.72 -20.12
C ASN A 45 -22.31 -9.67 -19.40
N LYS A 46 -21.57 -10.79 -19.42
CA LYS A 46 -20.13 -10.78 -19.18
C LYS A 46 -19.45 -10.06 -20.34
N VAL A 47 -19.52 -8.73 -20.36
CA VAL A 47 -18.45 -7.95 -20.97
C VAL A 47 -17.35 -7.96 -19.93
N ALA A 48 -16.41 -8.91 -20.07
CA ALA A 48 -15.10 -8.76 -19.47
C ALA A 48 -14.50 -7.48 -20.09
N VAL A 49 -14.76 -6.34 -19.48
CA VAL A 49 -14.09 -5.09 -19.84
C VAL A 49 -12.64 -5.31 -19.45
N LYS A 50 -11.83 -5.75 -20.43
CA LYS A 50 -10.38 -5.75 -20.33
C LYS A 50 -9.98 -4.31 -19.99
N TYR A 51 -9.67 -4.05 -18.73
CA TYR A 51 -9.14 -2.77 -18.26
C TYR A 51 -7.64 -2.61 -18.60
N ASN A 52 -7.10 -3.53 -19.41
CA ASN A 52 -5.82 -3.47 -20.10
C ASN A 52 -5.80 -2.39 -21.20
N THR A 53 -6.07 -1.15 -20.84
CA THR A 53 -5.77 -0.01 -21.73
C THR A 53 -4.37 0.53 -21.38
N PRO A 54 -3.55 0.90 -22.39
CA PRO A 54 -2.27 1.58 -22.16
C PRO A 54 -2.37 2.81 -21.23
N ALA A 55 -3.55 3.42 -21.13
CA ALA A 55 -3.82 4.52 -20.23
C ALA A 55 -3.76 4.12 -18.74
N ALA A 56 -4.34 2.98 -18.36
CA ALA A 56 -4.33 2.49 -16.98
C ALA A 56 -2.92 2.09 -16.53
N LEU A 57 -2.15 1.48 -17.43
CA LEU A 57 -0.73 1.16 -17.18
C LEU A 57 0.09 2.43 -16.92
N LYS A 58 -0.04 3.44 -17.81
CA LYS A 58 0.62 4.73 -17.63
C LYS A 58 0.20 5.48 -16.37
N GLU A 59 -1.07 5.34 -15.96
CA GLU A 59 -1.57 5.89 -14.71
C GLU A 59 -0.93 5.20 -13.50
N ALA A 60 -0.83 3.86 -13.51
CA ALA A 60 -0.15 3.12 -12.46
C ALA A 60 1.33 3.51 -12.35
N GLU A 61 2.07 3.58 -13.46
CA GLU A 61 3.47 4.02 -13.48
C GLU A 61 3.63 5.42 -12.86
N LYS A 62 2.79 6.37 -13.25
CA LYS A 62 2.80 7.72 -12.69
C LYS A 62 2.49 7.74 -11.19
N LEU A 63 1.52 6.94 -10.74
CA LEU A 63 1.23 6.79 -9.32
C LEU A 63 2.41 6.19 -8.57
N GLY A 64 3.11 5.21 -9.15
CA GLY A 64 4.34 4.64 -8.60
C GLY A 64 5.42 5.70 -8.41
N GLU A 65 5.64 6.56 -9.42
CA GLU A 65 6.57 7.69 -9.27
C GLU A 65 6.16 8.68 -8.17
N GLU A 66 4.86 9.01 -8.09
CA GLU A 66 4.34 9.92 -7.07
C GLU A 66 4.48 9.34 -5.66
N ILE A 67 4.21 8.04 -5.49
CA ILE A 67 4.41 7.31 -4.23
C ILE A 67 5.89 7.32 -3.86
N ASN A 68 6.79 7.05 -4.81
CA ASN A 68 8.22 7.04 -4.52
C ASN A 68 8.74 8.43 -4.08
N LYS A 69 8.21 9.51 -4.65
CA LYS A 69 8.61 10.89 -4.35
C LYS A 69 8.01 11.41 -3.04
N ASN A 70 6.72 11.19 -2.80
CA ASN A 70 6.01 11.74 -1.64
C ASN A 70 4.79 10.86 -1.29
N PRO A 71 5.01 9.71 -0.64
CA PRO A 71 3.95 8.74 -0.40
C PRO A 71 2.92 9.32 0.57
N ASN A 72 1.64 9.06 0.33
CA ASN A 72 0.55 9.40 1.22
C ASN A 72 -0.66 8.49 0.98
N GLU A 73 -1.58 8.44 1.95
CA GLU A 73 -2.75 7.57 1.92
C GLU A 73 -3.65 7.78 0.68
N SER A 74 -3.76 9.01 0.17
CA SER A 74 -4.55 9.30 -1.04
C SER A 74 -3.96 8.61 -2.28
N LEU A 75 -2.64 8.55 -2.41
CA LEU A 75 -1.98 7.84 -3.50
C LEU A 75 -2.18 6.33 -3.40
N PHE A 76 -2.06 5.75 -2.20
CA PHE A 76 -2.36 4.33 -1.99
C PHE A 76 -3.81 3.98 -2.29
N ASN A 77 -4.77 4.85 -1.94
CA ASN A 77 -6.18 4.66 -2.30
C ASN A 77 -6.40 4.62 -3.81
N LYS A 78 -5.75 5.50 -4.58
CA LYS A 78 -5.82 5.47 -6.04
C LYS A 78 -5.21 4.18 -6.60
N LEU A 79 -4.04 3.77 -6.11
CA LEU A 79 -3.41 2.53 -6.52
C LEU A 79 -4.29 1.31 -6.21
N ASN A 80 -4.94 1.29 -5.04
CA ASN A 80 -5.86 0.23 -4.64
C ASN A 80 -7.08 0.11 -5.57
N ILE A 81 -7.60 1.23 -6.08
CA ILE A 81 -8.70 1.24 -7.05
C ILE A 81 -8.26 0.64 -8.39
N LEU A 82 -7.03 0.93 -8.84
CA LEU A 82 -6.47 0.29 -10.03
C LEU A 82 -6.27 -1.20 -9.81
N ALA A 83 -5.75 -1.60 -8.64
CA ALA A 83 -5.51 -2.99 -8.27
C ALA A 83 -6.79 -3.84 -8.26
N TYR A 84 -7.95 -3.28 -7.88
CA TYR A 84 -9.22 -3.99 -7.95
C TYR A 84 -9.58 -4.48 -9.36
N LYS A 85 -9.15 -3.75 -10.40
CA LYS A 85 -9.52 -3.99 -11.79
C LYS A 85 -8.36 -4.50 -12.65
N SER A 86 -7.20 -4.72 -12.04
CA SER A 86 -5.98 -5.04 -12.78
C SER A 86 -5.90 -6.51 -13.18
N ASP A 87 -5.41 -6.74 -14.39
CA ASP A 87 -5.04 -8.05 -14.91
C ASP A 87 -3.75 -7.92 -15.75
N GLY A 88 -3.08 -9.05 -16.01
CA GLY A 88 -1.87 -9.08 -16.85
C GLY A 88 -0.79 -8.09 -16.42
N GLU A 89 -0.28 -7.31 -17.36
CA GLU A 89 0.83 -6.36 -17.17
C GLU A 89 0.52 -5.26 -16.14
N LEU A 90 -0.73 -4.81 -16.06
CA LEU A 90 -1.14 -3.83 -15.08
C LEU A 90 -1.04 -4.38 -13.65
N ALA A 91 -1.43 -5.65 -13.44
CA ALA A 91 -1.32 -6.29 -12.13
C ALA A 91 0.16 -6.39 -11.71
N THR A 92 1.03 -6.93 -12.57
CA THR A 92 2.47 -7.03 -12.31
C THR A 92 3.10 -5.67 -12.02
N THR A 93 2.69 -4.61 -12.73
CA THR A 93 3.19 -3.25 -12.47
C THR A 93 2.78 -2.76 -11.07
N ILE A 94 1.55 -3.02 -10.66
CA ILE A 94 1.06 -2.65 -9.33
C ILE A 94 1.79 -3.44 -8.24
N ASP A 95 2.05 -4.74 -8.45
CA ASP A 95 2.80 -5.61 -7.54
C ASP A 95 4.19 -5.04 -7.28
N VAL A 96 4.90 -4.65 -8.33
CA VAL A 96 6.21 -3.99 -8.25
C VAL A 96 6.13 -2.66 -7.50
N ILE A 97 5.11 -1.83 -7.78
CA ILE A 97 4.94 -0.52 -7.11
C ILE A 97 4.74 -0.71 -5.60
N ILE A 98 3.81 -1.58 -5.19
CA ILE A 98 3.50 -1.75 -3.77
C ILE A 98 4.65 -2.43 -3.02
N GLN A 99 5.37 -3.36 -3.67
CA GLN A 99 6.57 -3.98 -3.12
C GLN A 99 7.67 -2.93 -2.90
N THR A 100 7.95 -2.10 -3.90
CA THR A 100 8.94 -1.02 -3.80
C THR A 100 8.57 -0.07 -2.67
N ALA A 101 7.30 0.35 -2.61
CA ALA A 101 6.79 1.20 -1.54
C ALA A 101 6.89 0.53 -0.15
N PHE A 102 6.74 -0.79 -0.05
CA PHE A 102 6.91 -1.52 1.22
C PHE A 102 8.37 -1.53 1.68
N TYR A 103 9.33 -1.62 0.76
CA TYR A 103 10.75 -1.59 1.11
C TYR A 103 11.25 -0.19 1.47
N ASP A 104 10.89 0.81 0.66
CA ASP A 104 11.39 2.18 0.77
C ASP A 104 10.59 3.01 1.78
N HIS A 105 9.26 2.83 1.79
CA HIS A 105 8.32 3.60 2.60
C HIS A 105 7.57 2.71 3.60
N PHE A 106 8.30 1.78 4.22
CA PHE A 106 7.79 0.71 5.08
C PHE A 106 6.69 1.15 6.05
N ASP A 107 6.91 2.23 6.80
CA ASP A 107 5.99 2.65 7.86
C ASP A 107 4.61 3.01 7.31
N LEU A 108 4.60 3.82 6.25
CA LEU A 108 3.38 4.31 5.65
C LEU A 108 2.65 3.20 4.88
N THR A 109 3.39 2.39 4.11
CA THR A 109 2.82 1.26 3.35
C THR A 109 2.20 0.24 4.29
N PHE A 110 2.90 -0.13 5.37
CA PHE A 110 2.36 -1.06 6.35
C PHE A 110 1.13 -0.48 7.07
N THR A 111 1.20 0.78 7.52
CA THR A 111 0.08 1.43 8.21
C THR A 111 -1.16 1.48 7.33
N TYR A 112 -0.99 1.78 6.03
CA TYR A 112 -2.06 1.73 5.06
C TYR A 112 -2.73 0.35 5.01
N LEU A 113 -1.94 -0.72 4.84
CA LEU A 113 -2.46 -2.09 4.76
C LEU A 113 -3.10 -2.57 6.06
N PHE A 114 -2.58 -2.13 7.22
CA PHE A 114 -3.15 -2.47 8.53
C PHE A 114 -4.53 -1.82 8.73
N ASN A 115 -4.69 -0.57 8.29
CA ASN A 115 -5.96 0.16 8.36
C ASN A 115 -6.95 -0.30 7.27
N ASN A 116 -6.45 -0.80 6.14
CA ASN A 116 -7.23 -1.21 4.97
C ASN A 116 -7.06 -2.72 4.68
N LYS A 117 -7.47 -3.58 5.62
CA LYS A 117 -7.24 -5.03 5.56
C LYS A 117 -7.88 -5.75 4.34
N GLN A 118 -8.83 -5.11 3.67
CA GLN A 118 -9.49 -5.62 2.46
C GLN A 118 -8.92 -5.00 1.17
N SER A 119 -7.80 -4.30 1.27
CA SER A 119 -7.15 -3.68 0.11
C SER A 119 -6.64 -4.75 -0.87
N HIS A 120 -6.83 -4.51 -2.16
CA HIS A 120 -6.23 -5.30 -3.23
C HIS A 120 -4.70 -5.19 -3.25
N LEU A 121 -4.14 -4.12 -2.67
CA LEU A 121 -2.70 -3.96 -2.48
C LEU A 121 -2.11 -4.97 -1.49
N TYR A 122 -2.94 -5.57 -0.64
CA TYR A 122 -2.50 -6.67 0.22
C TYR A 122 -2.03 -7.86 -0.62
N GLN A 123 -2.85 -8.29 -1.58
CA GLN A 123 -2.53 -9.43 -2.44
C GLN A 123 -1.39 -9.06 -3.39
N ALA A 124 -1.42 -7.87 -3.98
CA ALA A 124 -0.35 -7.37 -4.84
C ALA A 124 1.02 -7.35 -4.15
N LEU A 125 1.08 -6.99 -2.85
CA LEU A 125 2.33 -7.06 -2.08
C LEU A 125 2.80 -8.51 -1.88
N LEU A 126 1.89 -9.44 -1.60
CA LEU A 126 2.26 -10.85 -1.46
C LEU A 126 2.80 -11.42 -2.77
N ASP A 127 2.15 -11.10 -3.88
CA ASP A 127 2.52 -11.57 -5.21
C ASP A 127 3.86 -10.97 -5.64
N GLY A 128 4.03 -9.64 -5.53
CA GLY A 128 5.32 -8.99 -5.84
C GLY A 128 6.49 -9.50 -5.00
N CYS A 129 6.29 -9.69 -3.68
CA CYS A 129 7.30 -10.33 -2.84
C CYS A 129 7.54 -11.81 -3.19
N GLY A 130 6.50 -12.53 -3.63
CA GLY A 130 6.61 -13.90 -4.09
C GLY A 130 7.43 -14.02 -5.37
N GLU A 131 7.12 -13.18 -6.37
CA GLU A 131 7.81 -13.11 -7.66
C GLU A 131 9.30 -12.77 -7.50
N ASP A 132 9.64 -11.76 -6.69
CA ASP A 132 11.04 -11.39 -6.39
C ASP A 132 11.82 -12.52 -5.74
N LEU A 133 11.14 -13.38 -4.97
CA LEU A 133 11.76 -14.52 -4.32
C LEU A 133 11.81 -15.78 -5.19
N ALA A 134 10.96 -15.87 -6.23
CA ALA A 134 10.85 -17.04 -7.10
C ALA A 134 12.12 -17.28 -7.92
N VAL A 135 12.87 -16.21 -8.25
CA VAL A 135 14.14 -16.28 -9.00
C VAL A 135 15.23 -17.08 -8.26
N TYR A 136 15.08 -17.29 -6.96
CA TYR A 136 16.05 -18.02 -6.13
C TYR A 136 15.69 -19.50 -6.00
N THR A 137 16.73 -20.33 -5.91
CA THR A 137 16.59 -21.78 -5.68
C THR A 137 16.14 -22.08 -4.24
N GLY A 138 15.53 -23.27 -4.01
CA GLY A 138 14.82 -23.61 -2.76
C GLY A 138 15.49 -23.16 -1.46
N ASN A 139 16.77 -23.48 -1.23
CA ASN A 139 17.47 -23.08 -0.01
C ASN A 139 17.73 -21.56 0.07
N GLU A 140 18.13 -20.93 -1.04
CA GLU A 140 18.38 -19.49 -1.09
C GLU A 140 17.09 -18.71 -0.88
N ARG A 141 16.00 -19.13 -1.52
CA ARG A 141 14.64 -18.60 -1.34
C ARG A 141 14.21 -18.60 0.13
N ILE A 142 14.39 -19.73 0.84
CA ILE A 142 14.08 -19.83 2.28
C ILE A 142 14.90 -18.81 3.09
N GLN A 143 16.18 -18.66 2.79
CA GLN A 143 17.05 -17.71 3.49
C GLN A 143 16.62 -16.26 3.23
N LYS A 144 16.29 -15.91 1.98
CA LYS A 144 15.82 -14.58 1.59
C LYS A 144 14.48 -14.22 2.24
N LEU A 145 13.51 -15.15 2.26
CA LEU A 145 12.24 -14.95 2.95
C LEU A 145 12.43 -14.77 4.47
N SER A 146 13.31 -15.56 5.09
CA SER A 146 13.65 -15.43 6.51
C SER A 146 14.31 -14.08 6.82
N ALA A 147 15.19 -13.60 5.94
CA ALA A 147 15.83 -12.30 6.04
C ALA A 147 14.80 -11.16 5.94
N LEU A 148 13.90 -11.20 4.94
CA LEU A 148 12.81 -10.25 4.78
C LEU A 148 11.94 -10.18 6.05
N LYS A 149 11.56 -11.33 6.60
CA LYS A 149 10.77 -11.40 7.85
C LYS A 149 11.49 -10.72 9.01
N LYS A 150 12.76 -11.05 9.20
CA LYS A 150 13.59 -10.52 10.29
C LYS A 150 13.79 -9.00 10.16
N GLU A 151 14.10 -8.51 8.96
CA GLU A 151 14.28 -7.10 8.65
C GLU A 151 13.00 -6.30 8.91
N SER A 152 11.86 -6.74 8.39
CA SER A 152 10.57 -6.08 8.58
C SER A 152 10.15 -6.02 10.05
N LEU A 153 10.29 -7.12 10.80
CA LEU A 153 9.98 -7.15 12.24
C LEU A 153 10.93 -6.26 13.05
N LYS A 154 12.20 -6.16 12.65
CA LYS A 154 13.16 -5.25 13.26
C LYS A 154 12.77 -3.79 13.02
N LYS A 155 12.37 -3.42 11.79
CA LYS A 155 11.85 -2.09 11.46
C LYS A 155 10.61 -1.75 12.31
N ALA A 156 9.63 -2.65 12.36
CA ALA A 156 8.40 -2.47 13.14
C ALA A 156 8.64 -2.26 14.64
N LYS A 157 9.56 -3.03 15.24
CA LYS A 157 9.98 -2.84 16.64
C LYS A 157 10.63 -1.47 16.87
N LYS A 158 11.49 -1.02 15.94
CA LYS A 158 12.12 0.31 16.00
C LYS A 158 11.09 1.45 15.91
N LEU A 159 10.00 1.23 15.18
CA LEU A 159 8.88 2.17 15.04
C LEU A 159 7.85 2.06 16.17
N ASN A 160 8.09 1.22 17.18
CA ASN A 160 7.19 1.00 18.32
C ASN A 160 5.77 0.56 17.94
N TYR A 161 5.65 -0.31 16.94
CA TYR A 161 4.36 -0.88 16.56
C TYR A 161 3.72 -1.66 17.70
N SER A 162 2.40 -1.59 17.79
CA SER A 162 1.60 -2.32 18.78
C SER A 162 1.68 -3.83 18.55
N ASN A 163 1.34 -4.62 19.57
CA ASN A 163 1.29 -6.08 19.45
C ASN A 163 0.36 -6.54 18.33
N ASP A 164 -0.75 -5.83 18.08
CA ASP A 164 -1.69 -6.15 17.01
C ASP A 164 -1.10 -5.85 15.63
N GLN A 165 -0.37 -4.75 15.49
CA GLN A 165 0.36 -4.42 14.27
C GLN A 165 1.46 -5.45 14.01
N ILE A 166 2.25 -5.82 15.02
CA ILE A 166 3.28 -6.85 14.89
C ILE A 166 2.65 -8.19 14.48
N LYS A 167 1.54 -8.59 15.12
CA LYS A 167 0.81 -9.82 14.77
C LYS A 167 0.33 -9.78 13.32
N TYR A 168 -0.25 -8.66 12.89
CA TYR A 168 -0.70 -8.49 11.50
C TYR A 168 0.47 -8.57 10.51
N LEU A 169 1.59 -7.91 10.80
CA LEU A 169 2.80 -7.96 9.98
C LEU A 169 3.33 -9.39 9.84
N THR A 170 3.40 -10.15 10.94
CA THR A 170 3.80 -11.56 10.91
C THR A 170 2.87 -12.38 10.02
N GLN A 171 1.56 -12.22 10.17
CA GLN A 171 0.57 -12.93 9.34
C GLN A 171 0.67 -12.57 7.86
N LEU A 172 0.94 -11.30 7.54
CA LEU A 172 1.17 -10.83 6.18
C LEU A 172 2.41 -11.51 5.58
N LEU A 173 3.54 -11.48 6.28
CA LEU A 173 4.79 -12.05 5.79
C LEU A 173 4.77 -13.59 5.71
N ASP A 174 3.99 -14.26 6.56
CA ASP A 174 3.82 -15.72 6.52
C ASP A 174 2.98 -16.20 5.33
N LYS A 175 2.24 -15.30 4.68
CA LYS A 175 1.45 -15.61 3.48
C LYS A 175 2.20 -15.38 2.16
N ILE A 176 3.43 -14.87 2.20
CA ILE A 176 4.28 -14.80 1.01
C ILE A 176 4.64 -16.23 0.62
N LYS A 177 4.25 -16.63 -0.59
CA LYS A 177 4.41 -17.98 -1.13
C LYS A 177 5.12 -17.93 -2.49
N PRO A 178 6.46 -17.84 -2.54
CA PRO A 178 7.17 -17.75 -3.80
C PRO A 178 7.01 -19.00 -4.69
N GLU A 179 6.68 -20.15 -4.10
CA GLU A 179 6.48 -21.43 -4.80
C GLU A 179 5.29 -21.46 -5.77
N ILE A 180 4.39 -20.47 -5.74
CA ILE A 180 3.28 -20.39 -6.70
C ILE A 180 3.71 -19.91 -8.09
N PHE A 181 4.96 -19.42 -8.21
CA PHE A 181 5.55 -18.88 -9.43
C PHE A 181 6.61 -19.81 -10.05
N ASP A 182 6.77 -21.02 -9.51
CA ASP A 182 7.63 -22.08 -10.06
C ASP A 182 7.05 -22.75 -11.32
#